data_AF-A0A241VU50-F1
#
_entry.id   AF-A0A241VU50-F1
#
_cell.length_a   1.000
_cell.length_b   1.000
_cell.length_c   1.000
_cell.angle_alpha   90.00
_cell.angle_beta   90.00
_cell.angle_gamma   90.00
#
_symmetry.space_group_name_H-M   'P 1'
#
loop_
_entity.id
_entity.type
_entity.pdbx_description
1 polymer ?
#
loop_
_entity_poly.entity_id
_entity_poly.type
_entity_poly.pdbx_seq_one_letter_code
_entity_poly.pdbx_strand_id
1 'polypeptide(L)'
;MKKLLYIFVFTLGSVGCTASKPQSNPNLSLANPASVYCQQHGGKSIIQHTTQGDVGLCKLTNGSVVDEWELFRKGQTNCEPELAKILIGQKNLTELQIQQISKASIVRIVKPGQPVTMDYRVERVTVSVNPINKVIMNASCG
;
A
#
# COMPACT_ATOMS: atom_id res chain seq x y z
N MET A 1 -41.86 47.58 42.49
CA MET A 1 -41.59 46.87 41.22
C MET A 1 -40.32 47.47 40.60
N LYS A 2 -39.13 47.05 41.06
CA LYS A 2 -38.28 45.98 40.51
C LYS A 2 -37.61 46.38 39.17
N LYS A 3 -36.45 47.04 39.24
CA LYS A 3 -35.36 46.90 38.26
C LYS A 3 -34.01 47.02 38.99
N LEU A 4 -33.47 45.85 39.35
CA LEU A 4 -32.06 45.65 39.69
C LEU A 4 -31.23 45.94 38.44
N LEU A 5 -30.15 46.73 38.56
CA LEU A 5 -29.08 46.73 37.58
C LEU A 5 -27.76 46.50 38.33
N TYR A 6 -27.42 45.22 38.53
CA TYR A 6 -26.12 44.80 39.03
C TYR A 6 -25.12 44.86 37.87
N ILE A 7 -24.05 45.64 38.06
CA ILE A 7 -22.88 45.66 37.18
C ILE A 7 -22.10 44.37 37.44
N PHE A 8 -22.12 43.44 36.49
CA PHE A 8 -21.31 42.23 36.51
C PHE A 8 -19.98 42.52 35.81
N VAL A 9 -18.96 42.91 36.59
CA VAL A 9 -17.56 42.83 36.14
C VAL A 9 -17.09 41.42 36.49
N PHE A 10 -16.92 40.55 35.49
CA PHE A 10 -16.07 39.38 35.65
C PHE A 10 -15.15 39.23 34.43
N THR A 11 -13.90 39.47 34.76
CA THR A 11 -12.64 39.39 34.03
C THR A 11 -12.50 38.22 33.04
N LEU A 12 -11.97 38.61 31.88
CA LEU A 12 -11.23 37.83 30.88
C LEU A 12 -10.25 36.83 31.52
N GLY A 13 -10.27 35.56 31.10
CA GLY A 13 -9.33 34.54 31.59
C GLY A 13 -9.17 33.34 30.66
N SER A 14 -8.04 33.33 29.94
CA SER A 14 -7.37 32.20 29.26
C SER A 14 -8.14 31.40 28.18
N VAL A 15 -7.85 31.76 26.92
CA VAL A 15 -7.76 30.78 25.82
C VAL A 15 -6.57 29.87 26.11
N GLY A 16 -6.82 28.68 26.65
CA GLY A 16 -5.81 27.63 26.71
C GLY A 16 -5.68 27.00 25.33
N CYS A 17 -4.53 27.18 24.67
CA CYS A 17 -4.16 26.35 23.53
C CYS A 17 -4.00 24.92 24.02
N THR A 18 -4.99 24.07 23.73
CA THR A 18 -4.80 22.63 23.87
C THR A 18 -3.82 22.23 22.77
N ALA A 19 -2.60 21.85 23.17
CA ALA A 19 -1.71 21.10 22.29
C ALA A 19 -2.40 19.77 22.05
N SER A 20 -3.08 19.66 20.90
CA SER A 20 -3.61 18.40 20.43
C SER A 20 -2.42 17.46 20.27
N LYS A 21 -2.25 16.50 21.19
CA LYS A 21 -1.33 15.38 20.98
C LYS A 21 -1.69 14.78 19.63
N PRO A 22 -0.71 14.47 18.75
CA PRO A 22 -1.00 13.74 17.53
C PRO A 22 -1.70 12.44 17.95
N GLN A 23 -3.00 12.37 17.67
CA GLN A 23 -3.77 11.16 17.87
C GLN A 23 -3.31 10.19 16.80
N SER A 24 -2.25 9.43 17.09
CA SER A 24 -1.80 8.35 16.23
C SER A 24 -2.94 7.36 16.16
N ASN A 25 -3.69 7.41 15.06
CA ASN A 25 -4.78 6.49 14.81
C ASN A 25 -4.16 5.09 14.75
N PRO A 26 -4.46 4.16 15.69
CA PRO A 26 -3.74 2.88 15.78
C PRO A 26 -3.98 1.95 14.59
N ASN A 27 -4.91 2.29 13.71
CA ASN A 27 -5.46 1.40 12.68
C ASN A 27 -5.22 1.85 11.24
N LEU A 28 -4.26 2.74 11.00
CA LEU A 28 -3.84 3.14 9.65
C LEU A 28 -2.32 3.06 9.51
N SER A 29 -1.73 1.92 9.83
CA SER A 29 -0.41 1.58 9.30
C SER A 29 -0.62 0.87 7.98
N LEU A 30 -0.78 1.61 6.88
CA LEU A 30 -0.49 1.02 5.57
C LEU A 30 0.99 0.62 5.63
N ALA A 31 1.25 -0.69 5.57
CA ALA A 31 2.62 -1.18 5.54
C ALA A 31 3.39 -0.52 4.41
N ASN A 32 4.63 -0.10 4.67
CA ASN A 32 5.48 0.48 3.64
C ASN A 32 5.70 -0.58 2.53
N PRO A 33 5.32 -0.31 1.26
CA PRO A 33 5.44 -1.27 0.18
C PRO A 33 6.89 -1.72 -0.05
N ALA A 34 7.86 -0.82 0.14
CA ALA A 34 9.27 -1.15 0.00
C ALA A 34 9.74 -2.13 1.08
N SER A 35 9.29 -1.94 2.32
CA SER A 35 9.60 -2.83 3.45
C SER A 35 8.88 -4.18 3.33
N VAL A 36 7.64 -4.21 2.81
CA VAL A 36 6.94 -5.47 2.46
C VAL A 36 7.68 -6.22 1.37
N TYR A 37 8.11 -5.52 0.31
CA TYR A 37 8.89 -6.12 -0.77
C TYR A 37 10.21 -6.71 -0.26
N CYS A 38 10.91 -6.00 0.63
CA CYS A 38 12.10 -6.54 1.31
C CYS A 38 11.82 -7.88 2.01
N GLN A 39 10.73 -7.95 2.79
CA GLN A 39 10.33 -9.17 3.50
C GLN A 39 9.93 -10.32 2.55
N GLN A 40 9.23 -10.01 1.46
CA GLN A 40 8.86 -10.99 0.42
C GLN A 40 10.10 -11.60 -0.25
N HIS A 41 11.20 -10.86 -0.33
CA HIS A 41 12.51 -11.35 -0.79
C HIS A 41 13.35 -12.01 0.31
N GLY A 42 12.74 -12.34 1.46
CA GLY A 42 13.39 -12.97 2.59
C GLY A 42 14.34 -12.04 3.37
N GLY A 43 14.33 -10.75 3.05
CA GLY A 43 15.15 -9.75 3.71
C GLY A 43 14.54 -9.22 5.02
N LYS A 44 15.37 -8.54 5.80
CA LYS A 44 14.95 -7.80 7.00
C LYS A 44 15.06 -6.31 6.76
N SER A 45 13.94 -5.61 6.94
CA SER A 45 13.87 -4.14 6.95
C SER A 45 14.62 -3.56 8.15
N ILE A 46 15.49 -2.59 7.91
CA ILE A 46 16.21 -1.83 8.95
C ILE A 46 16.12 -0.33 8.64
N ILE A 47 15.99 0.49 9.67
CA ILE A 47 16.07 1.95 9.55
C ILE A 47 17.49 2.37 9.93
N GLN A 48 18.13 3.15 9.06
CA GLN A 48 19.40 3.79 9.34
C GLN A 48 19.21 5.30 9.44
N HIS A 49 19.57 5.86 10.59
CA HIS A 49 19.59 7.30 10.81
C HIS A 49 20.82 7.91 10.13
N THR A 50 20.63 8.91 9.27
CA THR A 50 21.71 9.66 8.62
C THR A 50 21.59 11.15 8.90
N THR A 51 22.62 11.94 8.58
CA THR A 51 22.56 13.40 8.65
C THR A 51 21.55 14.01 7.68
N GLN A 52 21.12 13.25 6.66
CA GLN A 52 20.14 13.66 5.66
C GLN A 52 18.72 13.15 5.99
N GLY A 53 18.54 12.43 7.11
CA GLY A 53 17.29 11.80 7.51
C GLY A 53 17.38 10.27 7.59
N ASP A 54 16.25 9.65 7.87
CA ASP A 54 16.14 8.20 8.02
C ASP A 54 16.00 7.52 6.66
N VAL A 55 16.79 6.48 6.44
CA VAL A 55 16.71 5.64 5.23
C VAL A 55 16.30 4.22 5.61
N GLY A 56 15.43 3.62 4.81
CA GLY A 56 15.03 2.22 4.94
C GLY A 56 15.95 1.34 4.09
N LEU A 57 16.60 0.36 4.72
CA LEU A 57 17.46 -0.61 4.04
C LEU A 57 16.90 -2.03 4.18
N CYS A 58 17.12 -2.83 3.14
CA CYS A 58 16.83 -4.25 3.15
C CYS A 58 18.11 -5.04 3.34
N LYS A 59 18.22 -5.77 4.46
CA LYS A 59 19.28 -6.76 4.67
C LYS A 59 18.83 -8.12 4.14
N LEU A 60 19.37 -8.52 2.98
CA LEU A 60 19.04 -9.78 2.31
C LEU A 60 19.75 -10.99 2.97
N THR A 61 19.23 -12.19 2.73
CA THR A 61 19.78 -13.45 3.29
C THR A 61 21.18 -13.77 2.81
N ASN A 62 21.57 -13.29 1.63
CA ASN A 62 22.94 -13.40 1.10
C ASN A 62 23.93 -12.41 1.75
N GLY A 63 23.50 -11.62 2.74
CA GLY A 63 24.31 -10.63 3.44
C GLY A 63 24.36 -9.25 2.79
N SER A 64 23.80 -9.10 1.58
CA SER A 64 23.75 -7.79 0.90
C SER A 64 22.82 -6.83 1.63
N VAL A 65 23.18 -5.55 1.64
CA VAL A 65 22.34 -4.47 2.18
C VAL A 65 22.08 -3.47 1.06
N VAL A 66 20.81 -3.25 0.74
CA VAL A 66 20.38 -2.37 -0.36
C VAL A 66 19.29 -1.42 0.14
N ASP A 67 19.15 -0.25 -0.49
CA ASP A 67 18.02 0.65 -0.19
C ASP A 67 16.69 -0.03 -0.56
N GLU A 68 15.69 0.04 0.34
CA GLU A 68 14.41 -0.66 0.13
C GLU A 68 13.64 -0.12 -1.07
N TRP A 69 13.70 1.19 -1.31
CA TRP A 69 13.00 1.83 -2.42
C TRP A 69 13.70 1.56 -3.76
N GLU A 70 15.02 1.52 -3.77
CA GLU A 70 15.80 1.09 -4.93
C GLU A 70 15.50 -0.36 -5.28
N LEU A 71 15.51 -1.26 -4.29
CA LEU A 71 15.16 -2.67 -4.45
C LEU A 71 13.74 -2.82 -5.01
N PHE A 72 12.77 -2.11 -4.42
CA PHE A 72 11.38 -2.13 -4.86
C PHE A 72 11.22 -1.66 -6.31
N ARG A 73 11.82 -0.51 -6.69
CA ARG A 73 11.73 0.01 -8.06
C ARG A 73 12.43 -0.89 -9.08
N LYS A 74 13.60 -1.46 -8.75
CA LYS A 74 14.30 -2.41 -9.63
C LYS A 74 13.50 -3.70 -9.84
N GLY A 75 12.68 -4.07 -8.85
CA GLY A 75 11.75 -5.18 -8.94
C GLY A 75 10.55 -4.93 -9.85
N GLN A 76 10.25 -3.67 -10.18
CA GLN A 76 9.10 -3.35 -11.01
C GLN A 76 9.35 -3.80 -12.45
N THR A 77 8.59 -4.81 -12.85
CA THR A 77 8.59 -5.40 -14.20
C THR A 77 7.26 -5.12 -14.90
N ASN A 78 7.34 -5.05 -16.23
CA ASN A 78 6.18 -4.85 -17.09
C ASN A 78 5.43 -6.17 -17.25
N CYS A 79 4.10 -6.09 -17.25
CA CYS A 79 3.27 -7.26 -17.46
C CYS A 79 3.51 -7.82 -18.88
N GLU A 80 3.78 -9.12 -18.98
CA GLU A 80 3.95 -9.83 -20.24
C GLU A 80 2.61 -10.44 -20.70
N PRO A 81 2.02 -9.99 -21.83
CA PRO A 81 0.68 -10.40 -22.25
C PRO A 81 0.51 -11.90 -22.46
N GLU A 82 1.51 -12.58 -23.01
CA GLU A 82 1.44 -14.02 -23.25
C GLU A 82 1.48 -14.82 -21.95
N LEU A 83 2.28 -14.38 -20.97
CA LEU A 83 2.32 -15.04 -19.66
C LEU A 83 1.06 -14.74 -18.84
N ALA A 84 0.48 -13.54 -18.96
CA ALA A 84 -0.79 -13.22 -18.31
C ALA A 84 -1.92 -14.16 -18.76
N LYS A 85 -1.98 -14.55 -20.04
CA LYS A 85 -2.98 -15.50 -20.54
C LYS A 85 -2.90 -16.88 -19.88
N ILE A 86 -1.71 -17.31 -19.44
CA ILE A 86 -1.50 -18.62 -18.76
C ILE A 86 -2.26 -18.69 -17.42
N LEU A 87 -2.58 -17.54 -16.82
CA LEU A 87 -3.34 -17.47 -15.58
C LEU A 87 -4.80 -17.94 -15.75
N ILE A 88 -5.35 -17.87 -16.96
CA ILE A 88 -6.76 -18.20 -17.22
C ILE A 88 -6.99 -19.69 -16.93
N GLY A 89 -8.00 -19.99 -16.13
CA GLY A 89 -8.33 -21.34 -15.67
C GLY A 89 -7.60 -21.77 -14.39
N GLN A 90 -6.58 -21.03 -13.93
CA GLN A 90 -5.93 -21.31 -12.65
C GLN A 90 -6.82 -20.90 -11.45
N LYS A 91 -6.60 -21.52 -10.29
CA LYS A 91 -7.38 -21.28 -9.07
C LYS A 91 -6.47 -21.12 -7.86
N ASN A 92 -6.96 -20.40 -6.84
CA ASN A 92 -6.30 -20.25 -5.54
C ASN A 92 -4.84 -19.72 -5.60
N LEU A 93 -4.52 -18.90 -6.61
CA LEU A 93 -3.21 -18.24 -6.68
C LEU A 93 -3.13 -17.08 -5.68
N THR A 94 -1.95 -16.90 -5.10
CA THR A 94 -1.61 -15.69 -4.34
C THR A 94 -1.25 -14.55 -5.30
N GLU A 95 -1.31 -13.31 -4.81
CA GLU A 95 -0.89 -12.14 -5.57
C GLU A 95 0.56 -12.27 -6.07
N LEU A 96 1.46 -12.79 -5.24
CA LEU A 96 2.86 -13.07 -5.59
C LEU A 96 2.98 -14.06 -6.74
N GLN A 97 2.19 -15.13 -6.74
CA GLN A 97 2.21 -16.10 -7.84
C GLN A 97 1.71 -15.46 -9.14
N ILE A 98 0.67 -14.62 -9.06
CA ILE A 98 0.15 -13.89 -10.22
C ILE A 98 1.21 -12.92 -10.79
N GLN A 99 1.89 -12.16 -9.93
CA GLN A 99 3.01 -11.29 -10.31
C GLN A 99 4.14 -12.09 -10.96
N GLN A 100 4.56 -13.20 -10.36
CA GLN A 100 5.66 -14.02 -10.87
C GLN A 100 5.40 -14.64 -12.24
N ILE A 101 4.17 -15.13 -12.45
CA ILE A 101 3.73 -15.70 -13.73
C ILE A 101 3.65 -14.59 -14.77
N SER A 102 2.88 -13.52 -14.50
CA SER A 102 2.63 -12.45 -15.49
C SER A 102 3.77 -11.46 -15.68
N LYS A 103 4.80 -11.48 -14.82
CA LYS A 103 5.84 -10.44 -14.70
C LYS A 103 5.29 -9.05 -14.39
N ALA A 104 4.05 -8.95 -13.93
CA ALA A 104 3.47 -7.68 -13.52
C ALA A 104 3.98 -7.27 -12.14
N SER A 105 4.14 -5.96 -11.94
CA SER A 105 4.40 -5.36 -10.63
C SER A 105 3.12 -5.17 -9.82
N ILE A 106 2.00 -4.94 -10.50
CA ILE A 106 0.72 -4.62 -9.90
C ILE A 106 -0.31 -5.66 -10.31
N VAL A 107 -1.07 -6.19 -9.36
CA VAL A 107 -2.21 -7.07 -9.64
C VAL A 107 -3.51 -6.36 -9.27
N ARG A 108 -4.44 -6.31 -10.22
CA ARG A 108 -5.81 -5.84 -9.99
C ARG A 108 -6.77 -7.02 -10.09
N ILE A 109 -7.33 -7.43 -8.96
CA ILE A 109 -8.34 -8.50 -8.90
C ILE A 109 -9.74 -7.88 -9.00
N VAL A 110 -10.53 -8.34 -9.97
CA VAL A 110 -11.91 -7.87 -10.19
C VAL A 110 -12.89 -9.03 -10.18
N LYS A 111 -14.15 -8.75 -9.85
CA LYS A 111 -15.26 -9.70 -10.04
C LYS A 111 -15.87 -9.54 -11.44
N PRO A 112 -16.49 -10.58 -12.00
CA PRO A 112 -17.29 -10.44 -13.22
C PRO A 112 -18.34 -9.34 -13.07
N GLY A 113 -18.36 -8.38 -14.01
CA GLY A 113 -19.28 -7.24 -14.01
C GLY A 113 -18.93 -6.12 -13.03
N GLN A 114 -17.82 -6.19 -12.29
CA GLN A 114 -17.38 -5.10 -11.42
C GLN A 114 -16.98 -3.89 -12.27
N PRO A 115 -17.57 -2.71 -12.04
CA PRO A 115 -17.17 -1.50 -12.75
C PRO A 115 -15.74 -1.13 -12.36
N VAL A 116 -14.91 -0.82 -13.37
CA VAL A 116 -13.52 -0.40 -13.20
C VAL A 116 -13.20 0.77 -14.11
N THR A 117 -12.23 1.58 -13.69
CA THR A 117 -11.64 2.60 -14.54
C THR A 117 -10.78 1.96 -15.63
N MET A 118 -10.76 2.60 -16.80
CA MET A 118 -9.97 2.21 -17.97
C MET A 118 -8.64 2.97 -18.04
N ASP A 119 -7.99 3.18 -16.90
CA ASP A 119 -6.62 3.73 -16.86
C ASP A 119 -5.63 2.66 -17.35
N TYR A 120 -4.63 3.04 -18.15
CA TYR A 120 -3.61 2.11 -18.63
C TYR A 120 -2.35 2.15 -17.76
N ARG A 121 -1.88 0.98 -17.34
CA ARG A 121 -0.63 0.76 -16.59
C ARG A 121 0.14 -0.42 -17.16
N VAL A 122 1.32 -0.16 -17.70
CA VAL A 122 2.16 -1.17 -18.37
C VAL A 122 2.64 -2.26 -17.40
N GLU A 123 2.77 -1.91 -16.13
CA GLU A 123 3.22 -2.76 -15.04
C GLU A 123 2.09 -3.57 -14.37
N ARG A 124 0.84 -3.42 -14.84
CA ARG A 124 -0.34 -4.03 -14.20
C ARG A 124 -0.87 -5.22 -14.99
N VAL A 125 -1.20 -6.28 -14.26
CA VAL A 125 -2.11 -7.34 -14.72
C VAL A 125 -3.47 -7.17 -14.03
N THR A 126 -4.54 -7.22 -14.80
CA THR A 126 -5.91 -7.27 -14.28
C THR A 126 -6.46 -8.68 -14.46
N VAL A 127 -6.90 -9.32 -13.37
CA VAL A 127 -7.49 -10.66 -13.38
C VAL A 127 -8.94 -10.62 -12.91
N SER A 128 -9.84 -11.26 -13.66
CA SER A 128 -11.24 -11.43 -13.26
C SER A 128 -11.40 -12.80 -12.60
N VAL A 129 -11.78 -12.81 -11.31
CA VAL A 129 -11.86 -14.04 -10.52
C VAL A 129 -13.32 -14.37 -10.20
N ASN A 130 -13.72 -15.61 -10.50
CA ASN A 130 -15.04 -16.09 -10.11
C ASN A 130 -15.14 -16.12 -8.57
N PRO A 131 -16.16 -15.48 -7.97
CA PRO A 131 -16.24 -15.32 -6.52
C PRO A 131 -16.48 -16.64 -5.77
N ILE A 132 -17.08 -17.65 -6.42
CA ILE A 132 -17.46 -18.94 -5.84
C ILE A 132 -16.29 -19.91 -5.87
N ASN A 133 -15.78 -20.23 -7.06
CA ASN A 133 -14.77 -21.29 -7.24
C ASN A 133 -13.32 -20.76 -7.30
N LYS A 134 -13.13 -19.44 -7.20
CA LYS A 134 -11.82 -18.75 -7.23
C LYS A 134 -10.98 -19.00 -8.49
N VAL A 135 -11.63 -19.39 -9.59
CA VAL A 135 -10.98 -19.55 -10.90
C VAL A 135 -10.79 -18.19 -11.56
N ILE A 136 -9.61 -17.96 -12.15
CA ILE A 136 -9.34 -16.82 -13.01
C ILE A 136 -10.05 -17.03 -14.35
N MET A 137 -11.03 -16.20 -14.64
CA MET A 137 -11.84 -16.25 -15.87
C MET A 137 -11.22 -15.43 -17.01
N ASN A 138 -10.48 -14.37 -16.67
CA ASN A 138 -9.80 -13.52 -17.65
C ASN A 138 -8.55 -12.90 -17.01
N ALA A 139 -7.54 -12.60 -17.82
CA ALA A 139 -6.31 -11.95 -17.41
C ALA A 139 -5.77 -11.07 -18.56
N SER A 140 -5.48 -9.81 -18.28
CA SER A 140 -4.96 -8.87 -19.28
C SER A 140 -3.98 -7.86 -18.68
N CYS A 141 -2.92 -7.56 -19.41
CA CYS A 141 -2.00 -6.47 -19.06
C CYS A 141 -2.63 -5.12 -19.42
N GLY A 142 -2.45 -4.12 -18.55
CA GLY A 142 -2.97 -2.77 -18.72
C GLY A 142 -3.73 -2.23 -17.53
#